data_AF-A0A8K0S6H1-F1
#
_entry.id   AF-A0A8K0S6H1-F1
#
_cell.length_a   1.000
_cell.length_b   1.000
_cell.length_c   1.000
_cell.angle_alpha   90.00
_cell.angle_beta   90.00
_cell.angle_gamma   90.00
#
_symmetry.space_group_name_H-M   'P 1'
#
loop_
_entity.id
_entity.type
_entity.pdbx_description
1 polymer ?
#
loop_
_entity_poly.entity_id
_entity_poly.type
_entity_poly.pdbx_seq_one_letter_code
_entity_poly.pdbx_strand_id
1 'polypeptide(L)'
;MSGRKTRSRGACANCKARKRKCDQTRPACVACQSRNQICDGYQLKLQWGFGVASRGRFAGSAVPTLDVGPDSERGSTTSSNSPSVNYSVARFLDDPLDADDRLLVGSPPRLLKSDDNGYDDGVVVDENDYLLTQFLESGIYKLFATSVNDRFLQDLRQATKQSPALVTMCCAFQLMWEHPETESSRKEFENAVRIFQDELEQRNGIIQGATLCAGSILCTLSMIQGLPWTNQLHCMTDLYSLNASRCSVDLVPDAFTTHGLRVIGVMDLPGLVFGRRTPIIGLWRRLREAELASPNGLTGGVDTLTGMPRSLLDILAYTDHRAAQFALWNWHGEMGDSLQAQLWDAWRYAGIIYRNRTIYKEQALGGNIPKQTPAEGLPSTKYLVWRLIASLDILRLALDHPTSKGVLYGNSGFWPYIIARCEFELLRESPDLKTKLDGLYDTLISVYKQKQGEFAQAIIQEAWDRGDTTFDLDGVMFAMNIELPGF
;
A
#
# COMPACT_ATOMS: atom_id res chain seq x y z
N MET A 1 28.86 14.65 33.31
CA MET A 1 27.85 13.74 32.69
C MET A 1 26.55 14.50 32.48
N SER A 2 26.29 15.01 31.27
CA SER A 2 25.01 15.67 30.94
C SER A 2 24.23 14.76 30.00
N GLY A 3 23.27 14.01 30.55
CA GLY A 3 22.41 13.11 29.79
C GLY A 3 21.57 13.89 28.78
N ARG A 4 21.64 13.48 27.51
CA ARG A 4 20.85 14.03 26.40
C ARG A 4 19.37 13.76 26.70
N LYS A 5 18.63 14.80 27.11
CA LYS A 5 17.19 14.72 27.41
C LYS A 5 16.42 14.36 26.14
N THR A 6 15.98 13.10 26.02
CA THR A 6 15.00 12.66 25.04
C THR A 6 13.68 13.36 25.28
N ARG A 7 13.20 14.12 24.28
CA ARG A 7 11.90 14.80 24.33
C ARG A 7 10.79 13.76 24.12
N SER A 8 9.93 13.54 25.11
CA SER A 8 8.74 12.70 24.98
C SER A 8 7.78 13.30 23.94
N ARG A 9 7.37 12.51 22.94
CA ARG A 9 6.50 12.96 21.84
C ARG A 9 5.02 13.15 22.24
N GLY A 10 4.59 12.67 23.41
CA GLY A 10 3.19 12.70 23.88
C GLY A 10 2.79 13.81 24.86
N ALA A 11 3.44 14.97 24.87
CA ALA A 11 3.06 16.06 25.79
C ALA A 11 1.74 16.74 25.40
N CYS A 12 0.89 17.09 26.37
CA CYS A 12 -0.35 17.85 26.14
C CYS A 12 -0.06 19.21 25.49
N ALA A 13 -1.03 19.80 24.80
CA ALA A 13 -0.85 21.03 24.03
C ALA A 13 -0.28 22.18 24.89
N ASN A 14 -0.79 22.32 26.11
CA ASN A 14 -0.32 23.33 27.07
C ASN A 14 1.13 23.11 27.54
N CYS A 15 1.51 21.87 27.82
CA CYS A 15 2.88 21.55 28.22
C CYS A 15 3.86 21.69 27.05
N LYS A 16 3.40 21.37 25.84
CA LYS A 16 4.17 21.49 24.59
C LYS A 16 4.41 22.96 24.24
N ALA A 17 3.38 23.81 24.28
CA ALA A 17 3.48 25.25 24.06
C ALA A 17 4.46 25.90 25.05
N ARG A 18 4.42 25.48 26.32
CA ARG A 18 5.31 25.98 27.37
C ARG A 18 6.64 25.25 27.51
N LYS A 19 6.98 24.35 26.58
CA LYS A 19 8.24 23.57 26.55
C LYS A 19 8.58 22.91 27.90
N ARG A 20 7.57 22.41 28.63
CA ARG A 20 7.72 21.79 29.95
C ARG A 20 7.47 20.29 29.92
N LYS A 21 7.96 19.58 30.94
CA LYS A 21 7.76 18.13 31.08
C LYS A 21 6.30 17.84 31.39
N CYS A 22 5.68 17.01 30.55
CA CYS A 22 4.31 16.52 30.72
C CYS A 22 4.37 15.11 31.30
N ASP A 23 3.57 14.85 32.31
CA ASP A 23 3.41 13.54 32.96
C ASP A 23 2.49 12.58 32.18
N GLN A 24 1.84 13.08 31.13
CA GLN A 24 1.04 12.29 30.16
C GLN A 24 -0.20 11.60 30.76
N THR A 25 -0.65 11.95 31.98
CA THR A 25 -1.91 11.43 32.52
C THR A 25 -3.10 11.96 31.72
N ARG A 26 -4.08 11.08 31.48
CA ARG A 26 -5.35 11.40 30.80
C ARG A 26 -6.49 11.37 31.83
N PRO A 27 -7.53 12.21 31.70
CA PRO A 27 -7.82 13.15 30.60
C PRO A 27 -7.04 14.48 30.67
N ALA A 28 -6.45 14.82 31.82
CA ALA A 28 -5.64 16.03 32.01
C ALA A 28 -4.32 15.70 32.72
N CYS A 29 -3.24 16.37 32.33
CA CYS A 29 -1.94 16.16 32.95
C CYS A 29 -1.87 16.81 34.34
N VAL A 30 -1.24 16.13 35.30
CA VAL A 30 -1.02 16.64 36.66
C VAL A 30 -0.21 17.95 36.62
N ALA A 31 0.68 18.11 35.64
CA ALA A 31 1.44 19.34 35.45
C ALA A 31 0.58 20.58 35.11
N CYS A 32 -0.58 20.41 34.47
CA CYS A 32 -1.55 21.48 34.23
C CYS A 32 -2.45 21.70 35.46
N GLN A 33 -2.93 20.61 36.07
CA GLN A 33 -3.81 20.67 37.25
C GLN A 33 -3.13 21.32 38.45
N SER A 34 -1.89 20.93 38.76
CA SER A 34 -1.08 21.51 39.85
C SER A 34 -0.81 23.01 39.70
N ARG A 35 -1.11 23.59 38.53
CA ARG A 35 -0.92 25.01 38.23
C ARG A 35 -2.24 25.74 38.03
N ASN A 36 -3.38 25.12 38.37
CA ASN A 36 -4.71 25.66 38.17
C ASN A 36 -4.95 26.15 36.73
N GLN A 37 -4.48 25.38 35.74
CA GLN A 37 -4.74 25.66 34.34
C GLN A 37 -5.55 24.54 33.70
N ILE A 38 -6.53 24.95 32.91
CA ILE A 38 -7.31 24.05 32.06
C ILE A 38 -6.34 23.37 31.10
N CYS A 39 -6.37 22.03 31.08
CA CYS A 39 -5.50 21.27 30.19
C CYS A 39 -6.17 21.20 28.82
N ASP A 40 -5.57 21.82 27.80
CA ASP A 40 -6.04 21.80 26.40
C ASP A 40 -5.91 20.42 25.72
N GLY A 41 -5.89 19.36 26.52
CA GLY A 41 -5.78 18.00 26.06
C GLY A 41 -4.48 17.68 25.31
N TYR A 42 -4.47 16.48 24.75
CA TYR A 42 -3.41 15.99 23.89
C TYR A 42 -3.88 16.17 22.46
N GLN A 43 -3.81 17.41 21.93
CA GLN A 43 -4.13 17.66 20.53
C GLN A 43 -3.34 16.68 19.66
N LEU A 44 -4.09 15.87 18.93
CA LEU A 44 -3.58 14.98 17.92
C LEU A 44 -3.13 15.84 16.73
N LYS A 45 -1.96 16.49 16.83
CA LYS A 45 -1.33 17.09 15.66
C LYS A 45 -0.86 15.94 14.78
N LEU A 46 -1.77 15.42 13.98
CA LEU A 46 -1.47 14.46 12.94
C LEU A 46 -0.59 15.17 11.91
N GLN A 47 0.72 15.02 12.05
CA GLN A 47 1.66 15.45 11.02
C GLN A 47 1.67 14.39 9.93
N TRP A 48 0.59 14.32 9.15
CA TRP A 48 0.61 13.60 7.90
C TRP A 48 1.58 14.35 6.98
N GLY A 49 2.63 13.69 6.53
CA GLY A 49 3.72 14.30 5.77
C GLY A 49 3.35 14.67 4.33
N PHE A 50 2.21 15.33 4.12
CA PHE A 50 1.79 15.83 2.80
C PHE A 50 2.51 17.13 2.40
N GLY A 51 3.42 17.66 3.24
CA GLY A 51 4.13 18.90 3.00
C GLY A 51 5.56 18.69 2.49
N VAL A 52 5.94 19.40 1.41
CA VAL A 52 7.30 19.45 0.82
C VAL A 52 8.39 19.78 1.87
N ALA A 53 8.04 20.37 3.01
CA ALA A 53 8.95 20.48 4.16
C ALA A 53 8.21 20.40 5.51
N SER A 54 8.88 19.83 6.52
CA SER A 54 8.37 19.81 7.90
C SER A 54 8.48 21.18 8.62
N ARG A 55 9.19 22.14 8.04
CA ARG A 55 9.41 23.52 8.51
C ARG A 55 9.74 24.47 7.36
N GLY A 56 9.41 25.76 7.49
CA GLY A 56 9.74 26.81 6.52
C GLY A 56 8.51 27.30 5.75
N ARG A 57 8.73 28.11 4.70
CA ARG A 57 7.68 28.77 3.91
C ARG A 57 6.73 27.79 3.18
N PHE A 58 7.15 26.53 3.01
CA PHE A 58 6.40 25.46 2.33
C PHE A 58 5.88 24.36 3.28
N ALA A 59 5.83 24.64 4.58
CA ALA A 59 5.27 23.71 5.55
C ALA A 59 3.74 23.64 5.40
N GLY A 60 3.21 22.49 4.99
CA GLY A 60 1.77 22.24 4.80
C GLY A 60 1.25 22.39 3.37
N SER A 61 2.12 22.61 2.37
CA SER A 61 1.74 22.66 0.95
C SER A 61 1.74 21.26 0.33
N ALA A 62 0.61 20.84 -0.24
CA ALA A 62 0.34 19.49 -0.75
C ALA A 62 1.02 19.16 -2.10
N VAL A 63 1.47 20.16 -2.86
CA VAL A 63 2.03 19.97 -4.21
C VAL A 63 3.21 20.92 -4.45
N PRO A 64 4.35 20.46 -5.00
CA PRO A 64 5.33 21.35 -5.62
C PRO A 64 4.80 21.81 -6.99
N THR A 65 4.57 23.11 -7.17
CA THR A 65 4.53 23.70 -8.51
C THR A 65 5.93 23.63 -9.10
N LEU A 66 6.06 23.01 -10.28
CA LEU A 66 7.28 23.07 -11.08
C LEU A 66 7.40 24.48 -11.67
N ASP A 67 7.87 25.44 -10.87
CA ASP A 67 8.27 26.74 -11.39
C ASP A 67 9.69 26.64 -11.95
N VAL A 68 9.78 26.64 -13.28
CA VAL A 68 11.03 26.85 -14.03
C VAL A 68 11.34 28.35 -14.04
N GLY A 69 12.47 28.76 -13.44
CA GLY A 69 12.96 30.13 -13.50
C GLY A 69 14.34 30.32 -12.83
N PRO A 70 15.16 31.30 -13.27
CA PRO A 70 16.50 31.02 -13.80
C PRO A 70 17.65 31.10 -12.80
N ASP A 71 18.77 30.54 -13.26
CA ASP A 71 20.10 30.40 -12.67
C ASP A 71 20.60 31.55 -11.80
N SER A 72 21.25 31.19 -10.69
CA SER A 72 22.39 31.96 -10.18
C SER A 72 23.40 31.05 -9.48
N GLU A 73 24.52 30.86 -10.15
CA GLU A 73 25.74 30.23 -9.66
C GLU A 73 26.28 30.96 -8.40
N ARG A 74 26.75 30.19 -7.43
CA ARG A 74 28.03 30.42 -6.72
C ARG A 74 28.39 29.21 -5.87
N GLY A 75 29.49 28.56 -6.26
CA GLY A 75 29.96 27.33 -5.64
C GLY A 75 30.77 27.52 -4.37
N SER A 76 30.98 26.40 -3.67
CA SER A 76 32.19 26.10 -2.92
C SER A 76 32.29 24.60 -2.67
N THR A 77 33.44 24.06 -3.02
CA THR A 77 33.89 22.67 -3.04
C THR A 77 34.08 22.06 -1.64
N THR A 78 33.82 20.75 -1.50
CA THR A 78 34.67 19.80 -0.76
C THR A 78 34.19 18.36 -1.01
N SER A 79 35.13 17.48 -1.33
CA SER A 79 34.99 16.12 -1.86
C SER A 79 35.07 15.04 -0.78
N SER A 80 34.18 14.04 -0.85
CA SER A 80 34.40 12.69 -0.30
C SER A 80 33.58 11.66 -1.09
N ASN A 81 34.27 10.68 -1.69
CA ASN A 81 33.78 9.68 -2.64
C ASN A 81 32.78 8.68 -2.03
N SER A 82 31.61 8.58 -2.67
CA SER A 82 30.70 7.43 -2.71
C SER A 82 30.14 7.36 -4.15
N PRO A 83 29.88 6.18 -4.75
CA PRO A 83 29.37 6.10 -6.12
C PRO A 83 27.88 6.45 -6.11
N SER A 84 27.55 7.74 -6.23
CA SER A 84 26.20 8.22 -6.49
C SER A 84 25.92 8.10 -7.98
N VAL A 85 25.08 7.14 -8.36
CA VAL A 85 24.58 6.98 -9.73
C VAL A 85 23.39 7.92 -9.90
N ASN A 86 23.54 8.93 -10.76
CA ASN A 86 22.46 9.84 -11.14
C ASN A 86 21.52 9.13 -12.12
N TYR A 87 20.32 8.77 -11.66
CA TYR A 87 19.22 8.41 -12.54
C TYR A 87 18.67 9.68 -13.21
N SER A 88 18.81 9.80 -14.53
CA SER A 88 18.28 10.94 -15.30
C SER A 88 16.80 10.72 -15.63
N VAL A 89 15.92 11.34 -14.85
CA VAL A 89 14.44 11.25 -14.97
C VAL A 89 13.86 12.12 -16.11
N ALA A 90 14.66 13.00 -16.72
CA ALA A 90 14.15 14.11 -17.55
C ALA A 90 13.76 13.75 -19.01
N ARG A 91 13.63 12.47 -19.38
CA ARG A 91 13.30 12.08 -20.78
C ARG A 91 11.98 11.33 -20.97
N PHE A 92 11.24 11.04 -19.90
CA PHE A 92 10.01 10.22 -19.99
C PHE A 92 8.70 11.01 -19.87
N LEU A 93 8.75 12.35 -19.86
CA LEU A 93 7.56 13.21 -19.74
C LEU A 93 7.20 14.00 -21.00
N ASP A 94 8.00 13.92 -22.07
CA ASP A 94 7.76 14.66 -23.30
C ASP A 94 7.92 13.73 -24.52
N ASP A 95 6.89 12.94 -24.84
CA ASP A 95 6.57 12.64 -26.25
C ASP A 95 5.11 12.14 -26.38
N PRO A 96 4.33 12.64 -27.36
CA PRO A 96 2.92 12.27 -27.53
C PRO A 96 2.82 10.96 -28.35
N LEU A 97 2.24 9.92 -27.76
CA LEU A 97 1.95 8.68 -28.50
C LEU A 97 0.60 8.76 -29.22
N ASP A 98 0.68 8.53 -30.53
CA ASP A 98 -0.41 8.44 -31.49
C ASP A 98 -1.51 7.45 -31.04
N ALA A 99 -2.75 7.91 -31.18
CA ALA A 99 -3.95 7.15 -30.90
C ALA A 99 -4.46 6.45 -32.16
N ASP A 100 -4.30 5.13 -32.24
CA ASP A 100 -5.31 4.26 -32.87
C ASP A 100 -4.99 2.78 -32.57
N ASP A 101 -5.81 2.14 -31.73
CA ASP A 101 -6.57 0.91 -32.05
C ASP A 101 -7.32 0.45 -30.79
N ARG A 102 -8.62 0.74 -30.71
CA ARG A 102 -9.50 0.43 -29.57
C ARG A 102 -10.37 -0.79 -29.91
N LEU A 103 -10.04 -1.96 -29.36
CA LEU A 103 -10.94 -3.11 -29.35
C LEU A 103 -11.77 -3.19 -28.05
N LEU A 104 -12.96 -2.60 -28.15
CA LEU A 104 -14.26 -3.02 -27.62
C LEU A 104 -14.35 -3.67 -26.21
N VAL A 105 -14.59 -2.82 -25.20
CA VAL A 105 -15.49 -3.12 -24.08
C VAL A 105 -16.45 -1.92 -23.95
N GLY A 106 -17.75 -2.20 -23.85
CA GLY A 106 -18.85 -1.25 -24.13
C GLY A 106 -18.79 0.09 -23.40
N SER A 107 -18.88 1.17 -24.19
CA SER A 107 -19.00 2.55 -23.72
C SER A 107 -20.40 2.85 -23.13
N PRO A 108 -20.52 3.67 -22.07
CA PRO A 108 -21.75 4.37 -21.73
C PRO A 108 -22.01 5.53 -22.72
N PRO A 109 -23.24 6.08 -22.78
CA PRO A 109 -23.62 7.05 -23.81
C PRO A 109 -22.90 8.39 -23.65
N ARG A 110 -22.41 8.94 -24.77
CA ARG A 110 -21.80 10.28 -24.85
C ARG A 110 -22.88 11.35 -24.68
N LEU A 111 -22.68 12.26 -23.72
CA LEU A 111 -23.44 13.50 -23.65
C LEU A 111 -22.99 14.44 -24.77
N LEU A 112 -23.86 14.64 -25.76
CA LEU A 112 -23.82 15.77 -26.68
C LEU A 112 -24.10 17.05 -25.88
N LYS A 113 -23.20 18.04 -25.96
CA LYS A 113 -23.55 19.42 -25.61
C LYS A 113 -24.49 19.95 -26.69
N SER A 114 -25.67 20.41 -26.28
CA SER A 114 -26.47 21.34 -27.06
C SER A 114 -26.82 22.53 -26.18
N ASP A 115 -26.32 23.69 -26.57
CA ASP A 115 -26.87 24.98 -26.17
C ASP A 115 -28.31 25.06 -26.71
N ASP A 116 -29.33 25.17 -25.85
CA ASP A 116 -30.35 26.23 -25.94
C ASP A 116 -31.33 26.16 -24.74
N ASN A 117 -31.92 27.31 -24.44
CA ASN A 117 -32.75 27.64 -23.30
C ASN A 117 -34.02 26.78 -23.16
N GLY A 118 -34.22 26.20 -21.99
CA GLY A 118 -35.49 25.60 -21.56
C GLY A 118 -35.50 25.42 -20.05
N TYR A 119 -36.44 26.07 -19.38
CA TYR A 119 -36.70 25.96 -17.95
C TYR A 119 -37.09 24.50 -17.63
N ASP A 120 -36.16 23.74 -17.05
CA ASP A 120 -36.42 22.37 -16.58
C ASP A 120 -36.08 22.29 -15.08
N ASP A 121 -37.02 21.74 -14.32
CA ASP A 121 -36.95 21.52 -12.87
C ASP A 121 -35.98 20.35 -12.63
N GLY A 122 -34.70 20.60 -12.88
CA GLY A 122 -33.64 19.62 -12.81
C GLY A 122 -33.30 19.33 -11.36
N VAL A 123 -33.65 18.13 -10.89
CA VAL A 123 -33.05 17.53 -9.71
C VAL A 123 -31.53 17.57 -9.91
N VAL A 124 -30.85 18.49 -9.21
CA VAL A 124 -29.39 18.54 -9.16
C VAL A 124 -28.96 17.23 -8.50
N VAL A 125 -28.60 16.24 -9.33
CA VAL A 125 -27.94 15.03 -8.83
C VAL A 125 -26.62 15.52 -8.22
N ASP A 126 -26.46 15.31 -6.92
CA ASP A 126 -25.21 15.63 -6.23
C ASP A 126 -24.08 14.89 -6.96
N GLU A 127 -23.09 15.63 -7.44
CA GLU A 127 -21.93 15.07 -8.16
C GLU A 127 -21.25 13.96 -7.32
N ASN A 128 -21.29 14.10 -5.98
CA ASN A 128 -20.82 13.07 -5.06
C ASN A 128 -21.67 11.80 -5.08
N ASP A 129 -22.99 11.90 -5.20
CA ASP A 129 -23.87 10.73 -5.27
C ASP A 129 -23.62 9.93 -6.56
N TYR A 130 -23.35 10.64 -7.67
CA TYR A 130 -22.96 10.02 -8.93
C TYR A 130 -21.61 9.28 -8.81
N LEU A 131 -20.56 9.98 -8.36
CA LEU A 131 -19.22 9.40 -8.20
C LEU A 131 -19.20 8.24 -7.19
N LEU A 132 -19.93 8.37 -6.08
CA LEU A 132 -20.06 7.30 -5.09
C LEU A 132 -20.76 6.08 -5.68
N THR A 133 -21.81 6.27 -6.47
CA THR A 133 -22.52 5.18 -7.15
C THR A 133 -21.56 4.44 -8.08
N GLN A 134 -20.82 5.18 -8.89
CA GLN A 134 -19.88 4.61 -9.85
C GLN A 134 -18.72 3.87 -9.18
N PHE A 135 -18.23 4.40 -8.05
CA PHE A 135 -17.27 3.70 -7.19
C PHE A 135 -17.81 2.35 -6.70
N LEU A 136 -19.02 2.34 -6.15
CA LEU A 136 -19.64 1.14 -5.60
C LEU A 136 -20.03 0.11 -6.67
N GLU A 137 -20.13 0.52 -7.94
CA GLU A 137 -20.46 -0.36 -9.07
C GLU A 137 -19.23 -0.89 -9.81
N SER A 138 -18.11 -0.18 -9.79
CA SER A 138 -16.95 -0.53 -10.61
C SER A 138 -15.60 -0.24 -9.96
N GLY A 139 -15.41 0.96 -9.38
CA GLY A 139 -14.12 1.39 -8.82
C GLY A 139 -13.63 0.50 -7.68
N ILE A 140 -14.56 0.08 -6.81
CA ILE A 140 -14.27 -0.75 -5.64
C ILE A 140 -13.56 -2.08 -5.99
N TYR A 141 -13.85 -2.66 -7.16
CA TYR A 141 -13.26 -3.94 -7.58
C TYR A 141 -11.78 -3.83 -7.97
N LYS A 142 -11.22 -2.63 -7.98
CA LYS A 142 -9.77 -2.39 -8.08
C LYS A 142 -9.04 -2.52 -6.74
N LEU A 143 -9.78 -2.60 -5.63
CA LEU A 143 -9.24 -2.67 -4.27
C LEU A 143 -9.18 -4.10 -3.70
N PHE A 144 -9.78 -5.10 -4.37
CA PHE A 144 -9.84 -6.48 -3.87
C PHE A 144 -9.31 -7.47 -4.90
N ALA A 145 -8.84 -8.61 -4.41
CA ALA A 145 -8.43 -9.73 -5.26
C ALA A 145 -9.22 -11.00 -4.95
N THR A 146 -10.53 -10.88 -4.67
CA THR A 146 -11.43 -12.03 -4.49
C THR A 146 -12.44 -12.12 -5.63
N SER A 147 -13.67 -11.64 -5.42
CA SER A 147 -14.76 -11.68 -6.38
C SER A 147 -15.64 -10.44 -6.25
N VAL A 148 -16.35 -10.11 -7.33
CA VAL A 148 -17.38 -9.05 -7.33
C VAL A 148 -18.58 -9.36 -6.43
N ASN A 149 -18.80 -10.63 -6.08
CA ASN A 149 -19.94 -11.09 -5.27
C ASN A 149 -19.64 -11.08 -3.75
N ASP A 150 -18.65 -10.31 -3.31
CA ASP A 150 -18.26 -10.24 -1.90
C ASP A 150 -19.31 -9.47 -1.05
N ARG A 151 -19.55 -9.95 0.18
CA ARG A 151 -20.46 -9.30 1.13
C ARG A 151 -19.97 -7.94 1.57
N PHE A 152 -18.66 -7.68 1.47
CA PHE A 152 -18.05 -6.41 1.84
C PHE A 152 -18.71 -5.20 1.16
N LEU A 153 -19.20 -5.33 -0.07
CA LEU A 153 -19.88 -4.23 -0.76
C LEU A 153 -21.14 -3.76 -0.02
N GLN A 154 -21.90 -4.69 0.57
CA GLN A 154 -23.10 -4.34 1.35
C GLN A 154 -22.71 -3.62 2.64
N ASP A 155 -21.68 -4.09 3.32
CA ASP A 155 -21.17 -3.47 4.55
C ASP A 155 -20.61 -2.07 4.25
N LEU A 156 -19.88 -1.91 3.14
CA LEU A 156 -19.35 -0.61 2.72
C LEU A 156 -20.47 0.39 2.41
N ARG A 157 -21.53 -0.04 1.70
CA ARG A 157 -22.71 0.80 1.44
C ARG A 157 -23.39 1.29 2.72
N GLN A 158 -23.32 0.52 3.80
CA GLN A 158 -23.84 0.94 5.08
C GLN A 158 -22.86 1.86 5.82
N ALA A 159 -21.55 1.61 5.69
CA ALA A 159 -20.51 2.43 6.29
C ALA A 159 -20.43 3.85 5.69
N THR A 160 -20.67 4.01 4.38
CA THR A 160 -20.67 5.33 3.71
C THR A 160 -21.72 6.28 4.29
N LYS A 161 -22.87 5.75 4.73
CA LYS A 161 -23.92 6.54 5.42
C LYS A 161 -23.50 7.10 6.77
N GLN A 162 -22.37 6.63 7.33
CA GLN A 162 -21.90 6.97 8.68
C GLN A 162 -20.63 7.83 8.67
N SER A 163 -20.06 8.14 7.51
CA SER A 163 -18.76 8.83 7.41
C SER A 163 -18.69 9.67 6.13
N PRO A 164 -18.78 11.01 6.26
CA PRO A 164 -18.48 11.92 5.16
C PRO A 164 -17.05 11.74 4.61
N ALA A 165 -16.09 11.39 5.48
CA ALA A 165 -14.73 11.10 5.04
C ALA A 165 -14.66 9.88 4.12
N LEU A 166 -15.40 8.81 4.43
CA LEU A 166 -15.44 7.64 3.57
C LEU A 166 -16.06 7.95 2.21
N VAL A 167 -17.16 8.71 2.17
CA VAL A 167 -17.80 9.13 0.91
C VAL A 167 -16.82 9.90 0.04
N THR A 168 -16.19 10.94 0.59
CA THR A 168 -15.26 11.78 -0.18
C THR A 168 -14.00 11.01 -0.63
N MET A 169 -13.50 10.06 0.16
CA MET A 169 -12.42 9.17 -0.27
C MET A 169 -12.83 8.26 -1.42
N CYS A 170 -14.05 7.70 -1.40
CA CYS A 170 -14.58 6.91 -2.51
C CYS A 170 -14.74 7.75 -3.79
N CYS A 171 -15.27 8.98 -3.67
CA CYS A 171 -15.41 9.90 -4.81
C CYS A 171 -14.04 10.30 -5.38
N ALA A 172 -13.09 10.67 -4.53
CA ALA A 172 -11.73 11.02 -4.94
C ALA A 172 -11.05 9.83 -5.64
N PHE A 173 -11.26 8.61 -5.15
CA PHE A 173 -10.76 7.39 -5.80
C PHE A 173 -11.34 7.22 -7.21
N GLN A 174 -12.65 7.33 -7.34
CA GLN A 174 -13.31 7.17 -8.63
C GLN A 174 -12.83 8.22 -9.64
N LEU A 175 -12.79 9.48 -9.22
CA LEU A 175 -12.37 10.59 -10.08
C LEU A 175 -10.91 10.48 -10.50
N MET A 176 -10.02 10.12 -9.57
CA MET A 176 -8.60 9.91 -9.88
C MET A 176 -8.36 8.71 -10.79
N TRP A 177 -9.19 7.68 -10.70
CA TRP A 177 -9.07 6.51 -11.56
C TRP A 177 -9.48 6.83 -13.00
N GLU A 178 -10.56 7.61 -13.19
CA GLU A 178 -11.04 8.01 -14.52
C GLU A 178 -10.23 9.12 -15.17
N HIS A 179 -9.81 10.08 -14.36
CA HIS A 179 -9.16 11.30 -14.81
C HIS A 179 -7.85 11.53 -14.03
N PRO A 180 -6.88 10.60 -14.17
CA PRO A 180 -5.63 10.71 -13.46
C PRO A 180 -4.90 12.00 -13.85
N GLU A 181 -4.22 12.61 -12.88
CA GLU A 181 -3.34 13.78 -13.07
C GLU A 181 -4.05 15.09 -13.48
N THR A 182 -5.38 15.11 -13.47
CA THR A 182 -6.13 16.36 -13.65
C THR A 182 -6.10 17.22 -12.39
N GLU A 183 -6.12 18.54 -12.56
CA GLU A 183 -6.21 19.49 -11.43
C GLU A 183 -7.46 19.23 -10.57
N SER A 184 -8.57 18.88 -11.22
CA SER A 184 -9.82 18.51 -10.54
C SER A 184 -9.63 17.30 -9.62
N SER A 185 -9.01 16.22 -10.12
CA SER A 185 -8.74 15.02 -9.31
C SER A 185 -7.83 15.29 -8.10
N ARG A 186 -6.81 16.15 -8.28
CA ARG A 186 -5.90 16.56 -7.19
C ARG A 186 -6.62 17.37 -6.13
N LYS A 187 -7.45 18.32 -6.55
CA LYS A 187 -8.24 19.16 -5.65
C LYS A 187 -9.24 18.32 -4.84
N GLU A 188 -9.86 17.32 -5.47
CA GLU A 188 -10.79 16.44 -4.77
C GLU A 188 -10.07 15.55 -3.75
N PHE A 189 -8.89 15.04 -4.10
CA PHE A 189 -8.05 14.32 -3.15
C PHE A 189 -7.68 15.19 -1.93
N GLU A 190 -7.23 16.43 -2.14
CA GLU A 190 -6.92 17.36 -1.05
C GLU A 190 -8.14 17.66 -0.17
N ASN A 191 -9.32 17.84 -0.78
CA ASN A 191 -10.57 18.04 -0.08
C ASN A 191 -10.95 16.83 0.77
N ALA A 192 -10.85 15.61 0.21
CA ALA A 192 -11.11 14.37 0.93
C ALA A 192 -10.16 14.20 2.14
N VAL A 193 -8.87 14.50 1.98
CA VAL A 193 -7.89 14.48 3.08
C VAL A 193 -8.29 15.45 4.20
N ARG A 194 -8.73 16.66 3.85
CA ARG A 194 -9.18 17.65 4.85
C ARG A 194 -10.40 17.15 5.61
N ILE A 195 -11.42 16.64 4.92
CA ILE A 195 -12.64 16.11 5.54
C ILE A 195 -12.32 14.92 6.44
N PHE A 196 -11.41 14.04 6.01
CA PHE A 196 -10.92 12.93 6.83
C PHE A 196 -10.22 13.39 8.11
N GLN A 197 -9.38 14.44 8.03
CA GLN A 197 -8.73 15.02 9.21
C GLN A 197 -9.77 15.64 10.17
N ASP A 198 -10.72 16.41 9.65
CA ASP A 198 -11.80 17.01 10.43
C ASP A 198 -12.63 15.90 11.16
N GLU A 199 -12.97 14.81 10.46
CA GLU A 199 -13.68 13.67 11.04
C GLU A 199 -12.87 12.96 12.14
N LEU A 200 -11.56 12.78 11.94
CA LEU A 200 -10.68 12.19 12.95
C LEU A 200 -10.57 13.05 14.21
N GLU A 201 -10.50 14.37 14.06
CA GLU A 201 -10.47 15.31 15.20
C GLU A 201 -11.76 15.23 16.01
N GLN A 202 -12.92 15.16 15.34
CA GLN A 202 -14.22 15.03 15.99
C GLN A 202 -14.37 13.70 16.76
N ARG A 203 -13.80 12.60 16.24
CA ARG A 203 -13.90 11.26 16.87
C ARG A 203 -12.97 11.07 18.06
N ASN A 204 -11.99 11.97 18.29
CA ASN A 204 -11.12 12.00 19.47
C ASN A 204 -10.46 10.64 19.82
N GLY A 205 -10.06 9.88 18.80
CA GLY A 205 -9.38 8.58 18.95
C GLY A 205 -10.29 7.34 19.10
N ILE A 206 -11.62 7.49 19.01
CA ILE A 206 -12.54 6.36 18.95
C ILE A 206 -12.42 5.65 17.59
N ILE A 207 -12.22 4.33 17.61
CA ILE A 207 -12.20 3.52 16.39
C ILE A 207 -13.64 3.37 15.89
N GLN A 208 -13.89 3.81 14.66
CA GLN A 208 -15.12 3.50 13.94
C GLN A 208 -14.74 2.98 12.56
N GLY A 209 -15.29 1.83 12.18
CA GLY A 209 -14.91 1.11 10.96
C GLY A 209 -14.99 1.96 9.69
N ALA A 210 -15.97 2.87 9.58
CA ALA A 210 -16.12 3.74 8.42
C ALA A 210 -14.93 4.71 8.24
N THR A 211 -14.45 5.38 9.30
CA THR A 211 -13.24 6.23 9.20
C THR A 211 -12.00 5.39 8.96
N LEU A 212 -11.92 4.21 9.59
CA LEU A 212 -10.79 3.31 9.39
C LEU A 212 -10.68 2.91 7.91
N CYS A 213 -11.82 2.58 7.30
CA CYS A 213 -11.91 2.29 5.87
C CYS A 213 -11.53 3.50 5.01
N ALA A 214 -11.97 4.71 5.37
CA ALA A 214 -11.55 5.94 4.70
C ALA A 214 -10.02 6.12 4.75
N GLY A 215 -9.39 5.81 5.88
CA GLY A 215 -7.94 5.83 6.04
C GLY A 215 -7.21 4.77 5.20
N SER A 216 -7.78 3.57 5.06
CA SER A 216 -7.26 2.55 4.14
C SER A 216 -7.33 3.01 2.68
N ILE A 217 -8.44 3.61 2.26
CA ILE A 217 -8.59 4.16 0.90
C ILE A 217 -7.63 5.33 0.68
N LEU A 218 -7.41 6.20 1.68
CA LEU A 218 -6.42 7.28 1.63
C LEU A 218 -5.00 6.75 1.33
N CYS A 219 -4.61 5.64 1.97
CA CYS A 219 -3.33 5.00 1.69
C CYS A 219 -3.26 4.55 0.24
N THR A 220 -4.31 3.92 -0.28
CA THR A 220 -4.36 3.49 -1.68
C THR A 220 -4.34 4.66 -2.66
N LEU A 221 -5.04 5.75 -2.36
CA LEU A 221 -5.00 6.98 -3.18
C LEU A 221 -3.60 7.57 -3.23
N SER A 222 -2.90 7.57 -2.10
CA SER A 222 -1.52 8.01 -2.02
C SER A 222 -0.59 7.12 -2.86
N MET A 223 -0.81 5.80 -2.85
CA MET A 223 -0.08 4.86 -3.74
C MET A 223 -0.31 5.17 -5.22
N ILE A 224 -1.55 5.45 -5.63
CA ILE A 224 -1.90 5.76 -7.03
C ILE A 224 -1.20 7.04 -7.50
N GLN A 225 -0.97 8.00 -6.59
CA GLN A 225 -0.24 9.24 -6.89
C GLN A 225 1.28 9.11 -6.74
N GLY A 226 1.80 7.95 -6.33
CA GLY A 226 3.22 7.77 -6.04
C GLY A 226 3.72 8.55 -4.82
N LEU A 227 2.81 8.94 -3.91
CA LEU A 227 3.16 9.63 -2.68
C LEU A 227 3.60 8.61 -1.61
N PRO A 228 4.59 8.94 -0.76
CA PRO A 228 4.89 8.16 0.43
C PRO A 228 3.66 8.02 1.32
N TRP A 229 3.34 6.79 1.70
CA TRP A 229 2.07 6.42 2.31
C TRP A 229 2.23 5.52 3.54
N THR A 230 3.38 4.86 3.77
CA THR A 230 3.53 3.97 4.94
C THR A 230 3.54 4.73 6.26
N ASN A 231 3.91 6.02 6.25
CA ASN A 231 3.72 6.94 7.38
C ASN A 231 2.25 7.14 7.74
N GLN A 232 1.34 7.01 6.78
CA GLN A 232 -0.10 7.10 7.00
C GLN A 232 -0.60 5.89 7.79
N LEU A 233 -0.07 4.68 7.52
CA LEU A 233 -0.33 3.50 8.34
C LEU A 233 0.11 3.70 9.81
N HIS A 234 1.30 4.27 10.01
CA HIS A 234 1.79 4.60 11.37
C HIS A 234 0.88 5.60 12.07
N CYS A 235 0.45 6.64 11.36
CA CYS A 235 -0.47 7.64 11.93
C CYS A 235 -1.81 7.01 12.33
N MET A 236 -2.39 6.16 11.48
CA MET A 236 -3.63 5.44 11.80
C MET A 236 -3.45 4.52 13.02
N THR A 237 -2.37 3.74 13.06
CA THR A 237 -2.12 2.82 14.18
C THR A 237 -1.83 3.54 15.50
N ASP A 238 -1.13 4.68 15.46
CA ASP A 238 -0.90 5.53 16.63
C ASP A 238 -2.19 6.20 17.12
N LEU A 239 -3.02 6.70 16.20
CA LEU A 239 -4.30 7.36 16.52
C LEU A 239 -5.22 6.44 17.32
N TYR A 240 -5.29 5.18 16.89
CA TYR A 240 -6.11 4.16 17.54
C TYR A 240 -5.40 3.44 18.69
N SER A 241 -4.19 3.91 19.08
CA SER A 241 -3.37 3.31 20.13
C SER A 241 -3.12 1.80 19.93
N LEU A 242 -3.14 1.34 18.68
CA LEU A 242 -2.95 -0.06 18.32
C LEU A 242 -1.51 -0.50 18.61
N ASN A 243 -0.57 0.43 18.74
CA ASN A 243 0.84 0.17 19.08
C ASN A 243 1.08 -0.19 20.56
N ALA A 244 0.08 -0.07 21.43
CA ALA A 244 0.19 -0.56 22.80
C ALA A 244 0.22 -2.11 22.81
N SER A 245 1.03 -2.70 23.70
CA SER A 245 1.37 -4.15 23.75
C SER A 245 0.19 -5.11 24.00
N ARG A 246 -1.06 -4.67 23.94
CA ARG A 246 -2.25 -5.50 24.04
C ARG A 246 -3.32 -4.94 23.10
N CYS A 247 -3.32 -5.39 21.85
CA CYS A 247 -4.58 -5.46 21.11
C CYS A 247 -5.46 -6.45 21.88
N SER A 248 -6.31 -5.98 22.79
CA SER A 248 -7.33 -6.85 23.41
C SER A 248 -8.37 -7.17 22.34
N VAL A 249 -8.87 -8.40 22.32
CA VAL A 249 -10.01 -8.80 21.48
C VAL A 249 -11.23 -7.92 21.75
N ASP A 250 -11.33 -7.34 22.95
CA ASP A 250 -12.38 -6.39 23.36
C ASP A 250 -12.28 -5.00 22.70
N LEU A 251 -11.20 -4.68 21.98
CA LEU A 251 -11.03 -3.37 21.32
C LEU A 251 -11.78 -3.25 19.99
N VAL A 252 -12.30 -4.36 19.45
CA VAL A 252 -12.87 -4.34 18.09
C VAL A 252 -14.39 -4.47 18.15
N PRO A 253 -15.15 -3.39 17.86
CA PRO A 253 -16.58 -3.30 18.14
C PRO A 253 -17.45 -4.14 17.20
N ASP A 254 -16.98 -4.45 15.99
CA ASP A 254 -17.78 -5.12 14.95
C ASP A 254 -16.91 -5.77 13.85
N ALA A 255 -17.57 -6.57 12.99
CA ALA A 255 -16.93 -7.33 11.91
C ALA A 255 -16.31 -6.43 10.81
N PHE A 256 -16.92 -5.29 10.49
CA PHE A 256 -16.42 -4.36 9.48
C PHE A 256 -15.17 -3.63 9.98
N THR A 257 -15.16 -3.21 11.24
CA THR A 257 -13.96 -2.65 11.87
C THR A 257 -12.83 -3.69 11.93
N THR A 258 -13.14 -4.95 12.27
CA THR A 258 -12.16 -6.06 12.26
C THR A 258 -11.55 -6.24 10.88
N HIS A 259 -12.39 -6.18 9.84
CA HIS A 259 -11.95 -6.26 8.46
C HIS A 259 -10.99 -5.13 8.09
N GLY A 260 -11.34 -3.87 8.39
CA GLY A 260 -10.47 -2.73 8.12
C GLY A 260 -9.11 -2.81 8.81
N LEU A 261 -9.06 -3.31 10.06
CA LEU A 261 -7.81 -3.53 10.79
C LEU A 261 -6.95 -4.62 10.12
N ARG A 262 -7.57 -5.68 9.60
CA ARG A 262 -6.88 -6.74 8.85
C ARG A 262 -6.29 -6.20 7.55
N VAL A 263 -7.04 -5.40 6.80
CA VAL A 263 -6.55 -4.73 5.57
C VAL A 263 -5.28 -3.91 5.88
N ILE A 264 -5.30 -3.08 6.91
CA ILE A 264 -4.11 -2.32 7.35
C ILE A 264 -2.97 -3.26 7.76
N GLY A 265 -3.28 -4.37 8.44
CA GLY A 265 -2.30 -5.39 8.79
C GLY A 265 -1.62 -6.03 7.58
N VAL A 266 -2.38 -6.30 6.51
CA VAL A 266 -1.85 -6.84 5.25
C VAL A 266 -0.98 -5.82 4.54
N MET A 267 -1.41 -4.56 4.47
CA MET A 267 -0.64 -3.46 3.87
C MET A 267 0.71 -3.22 4.57
N ASP A 268 0.81 -3.59 5.85
CA ASP A 268 2.02 -3.50 6.67
C ASP A 268 2.93 -4.75 6.60
N LEU A 269 2.55 -5.81 5.87
CA LEU A 269 3.35 -7.04 5.84
C LEU A 269 4.79 -6.80 5.33
N PRO A 270 5.78 -7.54 5.85
CA PRO A 270 7.15 -7.51 5.35
C PRO A 270 7.22 -7.90 3.87
N GLY A 271 8.02 -7.18 3.09
CA GLY A 271 8.27 -7.50 1.68
C GLY A 271 7.16 -7.13 0.69
N LEU A 272 5.98 -6.70 1.16
CA LEU A 272 4.87 -6.26 0.29
C LEU A 272 4.93 -4.79 -0.13
N VAL A 273 5.87 -4.02 0.42
CA VAL A 273 6.09 -2.62 0.03
C VAL A 273 7.56 -2.43 -0.29
N PHE A 274 7.87 -2.22 -1.56
CA PHE A 274 9.21 -1.92 -2.02
C PHE A 274 9.54 -0.45 -1.76
N GLY A 275 10.72 -0.18 -1.23
CA GLY A 275 11.16 1.18 -0.90
C GLY A 275 10.54 1.73 0.38
N ARG A 276 9.97 0.86 1.22
CA ARG A 276 9.31 1.23 2.49
C ARG A 276 10.19 2.17 3.32
N ARG A 277 9.62 3.30 3.72
CA ARG A 277 10.27 4.41 4.44
C ARG A 277 10.17 4.29 5.95
N THR A 278 9.16 3.58 6.43
CA THR A 278 8.87 3.42 7.86
C THR A 278 9.16 2.00 8.34
N PRO A 279 9.44 1.81 9.64
CA PRO A 279 9.54 0.46 10.19
C PRO A 279 8.23 -0.31 10.04
N ILE A 280 8.31 -1.64 9.90
CA ILE A 280 7.12 -2.50 9.93
C ILE A 280 6.42 -2.36 11.29
N ILE A 281 5.10 -2.17 11.30
CA ILE A 281 4.29 -1.99 12.50
C ILE A 281 4.01 -3.33 13.19
N GLY A 282 3.98 -4.43 12.43
CA GLY A 282 3.67 -5.77 12.89
C GLY A 282 2.21 -5.91 13.32
N LEU A 283 1.30 -5.16 12.71
CA LEU A 283 -0.12 -5.15 13.11
C LEU A 283 -0.77 -6.51 12.85
N TRP A 284 -0.53 -7.12 11.68
CA TRP A 284 -1.08 -8.45 11.35
C TRP A 284 -0.77 -9.49 12.42
N ARG A 285 0.52 -9.64 12.78
CA ARG A 285 0.98 -10.60 13.80
C ARG A 285 0.22 -10.42 15.11
N ARG A 286 0.12 -9.18 15.59
CA ARG A 286 -0.53 -8.86 16.87
C ARG A 286 -2.04 -9.12 16.84
N LEU A 287 -2.71 -8.82 15.74
CA LEU A 287 -4.14 -9.14 15.57
C LEU A 287 -4.35 -10.66 15.61
N ARG A 288 -3.49 -11.43 14.93
CA ARG A 288 -3.61 -12.89 14.86
C ARG A 288 -3.23 -13.58 16.18
N GLU A 289 -2.24 -13.07 16.90
CA GLU A 289 -1.90 -13.52 18.26
C GLU A 289 -3.05 -13.28 19.25
N ALA A 290 -3.68 -12.09 19.19
CA ALA A 290 -4.83 -11.77 20.01
C ALA A 290 -6.03 -12.67 19.68
N GLU A 291 -6.26 -12.95 18.39
CA GLU A 291 -7.29 -13.85 17.93
C GLU A 291 -7.06 -15.30 18.37
N LEU A 292 -5.82 -15.80 18.28
CA LEU A 292 -5.45 -17.13 18.79
C LEU A 292 -5.67 -17.25 20.30
N ALA A 293 -5.40 -16.19 21.05
CA ALA A 293 -5.63 -16.14 22.50
C ALA A 293 -7.12 -16.01 22.86
N SER A 294 -8.00 -15.72 21.89
CA SER A 294 -9.43 -15.63 22.10
C SER A 294 -10.07 -17.02 22.27
N PRO A 295 -11.24 -17.13 22.93
CA PRO A 295 -11.97 -18.40 23.05
C PRO A 295 -12.33 -19.05 21.72
N ASN A 296 -12.45 -18.26 20.66
CA ASN A 296 -12.82 -18.73 19.32
C ASN A 296 -11.61 -19.28 18.53
N GLY A 297 -10.38 -19.05 19.01
CA GLY A 297 -9.15 -19.38 18.30
C GLY A 297 -8.99 -18.61 16.98
N LEU A 298 -8.07 -19.08 16.14
CA LEU A 298 -7.82 -18.47 14.84
C LEU A 298 -8.97 -18.70 13.86
N THR A 299 -9.55 -17.62 13.33
CA THR A 299 -10.44 -17.76 12.17
C THR A 299 -9.61 -17.98 10.90
N GLY A 300 -9.91 -19.07 10.18
CA GLY A 300 -9.41 -19.32 8.82
C GLY A 300 -10.13 -18.46 7.78
N GLY A 301 -9.94 -18.71 6.50
CA GLY A 301 -10.60 -18.01 5.39
C GLY A 301 -9.70 -17.01 4.68
N VAL A 302 -10.25 -16.37 3.65
CA VAL A 302 -9.49 -15.53 2.71
C VAL A 302 -9.54 -14.05 3.09
N ASP A 303 -8.41 -13.36 2.91
CA ASP A 303 -8.28 -11.91 2.94
C ASP A 303 -8.76 -11.28 1.62
N THR A 304 -9.55 -10.21 1.70
CA THR A 304 -10.17 -9.61 0.51
C THR A 304 -9.21 -8.75 -0.29
N LEU A 305 -8.26 -8.07 0.36
CA LEU A 305 -7.30 -7.19 -0.31
C LEU A 305 -6.43 -8.00 -1.27
N THR A 306 -5.85 -9.11 -0.78
CA THR A 306 -4.88 -9.91 -1.52
C THR A 306 -5.45 -11.19 -2.14
N GLY A 307 -6.62 -11.65 -1.68
CA GLY A 307 -7.15 -12.96 -2.07
C GLY A 307 -6.40 -14.14 -1.43
N MET A 308 -5.51 -13.90 -0.47
CA MET A 308 -4.71 -14.94 0.19
C MET A 308 -5.44 -15.55 1.38
N PRO A 309 -5.23 -16.83 1.70
CA PRO A 309 -5.73 -17.41 2.94
C PRO A 309 -5.00 -16.80 4.12
N ARG A 310 -5.73 -16.55 5.21
CA ARG A 310 -5.17 -16.00 6.44
C ARG A 310 -4.02 -16.85 6.96
N SER A 311 -4.11 -18.17 6.84
CA SER A 311 -3.04 -19.09 7.23
C SER A 311 -1.75 -18.92 6.43
N LEU A 312 -1.83 -18.51 5.15
CA LEU A 312 -0.65 -18.20 4.33
C LEU A 312 -0.07 -16.83 4.71
N LEU A 313 -0.93 -15.83 4.91
CA LEU A 313 -0.54 -14.49 5.37
C LEU A 313 0.12 -14.54 6.75
N ASP A 314 -0.34 -15.44 7.63
CA ASP A 314 0.29 -15.69 8.92
C ASP A 314 1.76 -16.08 8.76
N ILE A 315 2.09 -16.93 7.79
CA ILE A 315 3.48 -17.33 7.53
C ILE A 315 4.27 -16.17 6.88
N LEU A 316 3.67 -15.49 5.90
CA LEU A 316 4.28 -14.35 5.20
C LEU A 316 4.61 -13.21 6.17
N ALA A 317 3.79 -13.04 7.20
CA ALA A 317 4.04 -12.09 8.26
C ALA A 317 5.35 -12.34 8.98
N TYR A 318 5.89 -13.56 9.01
CA TYR A 318 7.17 -13.93 9.66
C TYR A 318 8.32 -14.18 8.66
N THR A 319 8.29 -13.56 7.47
CA THR A 319 9.38 -13.69 6.46
C THR A 319 10.71 -13.04 6.85
N ASP A 320 10.83 -12.48 8.04
CA ASP A 320 12.10 -12.14 8.70
C ASP A 320 12.69 -13.34 9.48
N HIS A 321 11.87 -14.31 9.88
CA HIS A 321 12.32 -15.51 10.59
C HIS A 321 12.90 -16.56 9.65
N ARG A 322 13.86 -17.34 10.16
CA ARG A 322 14.54 -18.39 9.39
C ARG A 322 13.61 -19.54 8.99
N ALA A 323 12.65 -19.88 9.83
CA ALA A 323 11.73 -21.00 9.59
C ALA A 323 10.67 -20.71 8.51
N ALA A 324 10.54 -19.45 8.06
CA ALA A 324 9.48 -19.05 7.14
C ALA A 324 9.50 -19.85 5.82
N GLN A 325 10.68 -20.19 5.31
CA GLN A 325 10.81 -20.93 4.05
C GLN A 325 10.21 -22.33 4.12
N PHE A 326 10.52 -23.05 5.21
CA PHE A 326 9.97 -24.37 5.46
C PHE A 326 8.49 -24.31 5.80
N ALA A 327 8.05 -23.29 6.55
CA ALA A 327 6.63 -23.10 6.83
C ALA A 327 5.83 -22.84 5.55
N LEU A 328 6.34 -22.00 4.64
CA LEU A 328 5.73 -21.76 3.33
C LEU A 328 5.72 -23.04 2.48
N TRP A 329 6.82 -23.78 2.43
CA TRP A 329 6.90 -25.03 1.67
C TRP A 329 5.90 -26.08 2.17
N ASN A 330 5.80 -26.24 3.49
CA ASN A 330 4.92 -27.20 4.16
C ASN A 330 3.50 -26.65 4.44
N TRP A 331 3.15 -25.48 3.90
CA TRP A 331 1.81 -24.94 4.10
C TRP A 331 0.77 -25.86 3.46
N HIS A 332 -0.20 -26.30 4.27
CA HIS A 332 -1.16 -27.35 3.94
C HIS A 332 -2.30 -26.88 3.02
N GLY A 333 -2.40 -25.57 2.77
CA GLY A 333 -3.46 -24.99 1.97
C GLY A 333 -4.75 -24.69 2.73
N GLU A 334 -5.67 -24.03 2.05
CA GLU A 334 -7.10 -23.97 2.40
C GLU A 334 -7.92 -24.43 1.19
N MET A 335 -9.22 -24.68 1.34
CA MET A 335 -10.09 -25.02 0.22
C MET A 335 -10.63 -23.75 -0.43
N GLY A 336 -10.29 -23.53 -1.69
CA GLY A 336 -10.83 -22.46 -2.55
C GLY A 336 -11.13 -23.01 -3.95
N ASP A 337 -11.46 -22.14 -4.90
CA ASP A 337 -11.54 -22.58 -6.29
C ASP A 337 -10.15 -22.81 -6.92
N SER A 338 -10.14 -23.48 -8.07
CA SER A 338 -8.91 -23.90 -8.74
C SER A 338 -8.03 -22.74 -9.20
N LEU A 339 -8.60 -21.59 -9.58
CA LEU A 339 -7.83 -20.41 -9.99
C LEU A 339 -7.21 -19.76 -8.76
N GLN A 340 -7.97 -19.66 -7.68
CA GLN A 340 -7.49 -19.10 -6.43
C GLN A 340 -6.31 -19.92 -5.87
N ALA A 341 -6.37 -21.24 -5.99
CA ALA A 341 -5.27 -22.12 -5.62
C ALA A 341 -3.97 -21.83 -6.41
N GLN A 342 -4.07 -21.48 -7.70
CA GLN A 342 -2.88 -21.08 -8.48
C GLN A 342 -2.28 -19.76 -7.99
N LEU A 343 -3.13 -18.79 -7.66
CA LEU A 343 -2.67 -17.53 -7.08
C LEU A 343 -1.97 -17.76 -5.74
N TRP A 344 -2.51 -18.62 -4.87
CA TRP A 344 -1.89 -18.96 -3.58
C TRP A 344 -0.53 -19.63 -3.76
N ASP A 345 -0.42 -20.54 -4.73
CA ASP A 345 0.84 -21.19 -5.08
C ASP A 345 1.88 -20.16 -5.54
N ALA A 346 1.49 -19.22 -6.41
CA ALA A 346 2.38 -18.14 -6.86
C ALA A 346 2.91 -17.30 -5.68
N TRP A 347 2.04 -16.88 -4.76
CA TRP A 347 2.42 -16.14 -3.54
C TRP A 347 3.31 -16.96 -2.61
N ARG A 348 3.02 -18.25 -2.44
CA ARG A 348 3.80 -19.16 -1.62
C ARG A 348 5.22 -19.31 -2.15
N TYR A 349 5.39 -19.59 -3.44
CA TYR A 349 6.72 -19.71 -4.06
C TYR A 349 7.46 -18.37 -4.02
N ALA A 350 6.77 -17.25 -4.28
CA ALA A 350 7.35 -15.91 -4.19
C ALA A 350 7.85 -15.59 -2.77
N GLY A 351 7.11 -15.96 -1.72
CA GLY A 351 7.54 -15.81 -0.33
C GLY A 351 8.83 -16.57 0.01
N ILE A 352 9.00 -17.78 -0.54
CA ILE A 352 10.23 -18.57 -0.34
C ILE A 352 11.41 -17.89 -1.05
N ILE A 353 11.22 -17.45 -2.29
CA ILE A 353 12.24 -16.73 -3.08
C ILE A 353 12.63 -15.42 -2.39
N TYR A 354 11.64 -14.63 -1.96
CA TYR A 354 11.86 -13.40 -1.21
C TYR A 354 12.69 -13.64 0.07
N ARG A 355 12.38 -14.70 0.84
CA ARG A 355 13.20 -15.04 2.02
C ARG A 355 14.61 -15.48 1.65
N ASN A 356 14.79 -16.30 0.61
CA ASN A 356 16.12 -16.70 0.14
C ASN A 356 16.99 -15.45 -0.11
N ARG A 357 16.43 -14.49 -0.83
CA ARG A 357 17.10 -13.24 -1.18
C ARG A 357 17.45 -12.38 0.04
N THR A 358 16.54 -12.25 1.00
CA THR A 358 16.81 -11.50 2.23
C THR A 358 17.91 -12.16 3.08
N ILE A 359 17.95 -13.49 3.16
CA ILE A 359 19.05 -14.22 3.83
C ILE A 359 20.40 -13.92 3.17
N TYR A 360 20.48 -13.96 1.83
CA TYR A 360 21.72 -13.62 1.12
C TYR A 360 22.19 -12.19 1.41
N LYS A 361 21.27 -11.22 1.44
CA LYS A 361 21.60 -9.83 1.81
C LYS A 361 22.10 -9.72 3.25
N GLU A 362 21.43 -10.36 4.20
CA GLU A 362 21.84 -10.39 5.61
C GLU A 362 23.25 -10.99 5.79
N GLN A 363 23.59 -12.04 5.03
CA GLN A 363 24.91 -12.66 5.06
C GLN A 363 25.99 -11.76 4.42
N ALA A 364 25.68 -11.09 3.30
CA ALA A 364 26.61 -10.19 2.62
C ALA A 364 26.98 -8.98 3.50
N LEU A 365 26.01 -8.45 4.27
CA LEU A 365 26.23 -7.37 5.23
C LEU A 365 26.87 -7.86 6.54
N GLY A 366 26.69 -9.14 6.87
CA GLY A 366 26.94 -9.71 8.20
C GLY A 366 28.38 -10.07 8.52
N GLY A 367 29.34 -9.97 7.59
CA GLY A 367 30.81 -10.02 7.74
C GLY A 367 31.47 -11.26 8.41
N ASN A 368 30.82 -11.85 9.42
CA ASN A 368 31.29 -12.89 10.33
C ASN A 368 30.21 -13.96 10.62
N ILE A 369 29.06 -13.92 9.95
CA ILE A 369 28.05 -14.99 10.05
C ILE A 369 28.51 -16.14 9.14
N PRO A 370 28.55 -17.41 9.60
CA PRO A 370 28.87 -18.54 8.74
C PRO A 370 28.01 -18.50 7.47
N LYS A 371 28.65 -18.59 6.29
CA LYS A 371 27.96 -18.78 5.01
C LYS A 371 27.06 -19.99 5.18
N GLN A 372 25.74 -19.79 5.23
CA GLN A 372 24.83 -20.90 5.43
C GLN A 372 24.80 -21.70 4.14
N THR A 373 24.91 -23.01 4.27
CA THR A 373 24.55 -23.93 3.20
C THR A 373 23.07 -23.72 2.85
N PRO A 374 22.69 -23.92 1.57
CA PRO A 374 21.28 -23.94 1.18
C PRO A 374 20.51 -24.81 2.16
N ALA A 375 19.35 -24.35 2.63
CA ALA A 375 18.57 -25.07 3.61
C ALA A 375 18.23 -26.48 3.06
N GLU A 376 18.90 -27.49 3.59
CA GLU A 376 18.72 -28.88 3.16
C GLU A 376 17.24 -29.25 3.26
N GLY A 377 16.67 -29.75 2.15
CA GLY A 377 15.25 -30.12 2.07
C GLY A 377 14.33 -29.10 1.37
N LEU A 378 14.81 -27.90 1.01
CA LEU A 378 14.05 -26.99 0.15
C LEU A 378 14.41 -27.16 -1.34
N PRO A 379 13.46 -26.91 -2.27
CA PRO A 379 13.77 -26.86 -3.69
C PRO A 379 14.71 -25.71 -4.06
N SER A 380 15.41 -25.85 -5.18
CA SER A 380 16.25 -24.78 -5.73
C SER A 380 15.43 -23.55 -6.13
N THR A 381 16.05 -22.36 -6.09
CA THR A 381 15.42 -21.12 -6.57
C THR A 381 14.95 -21.25 -8.02
N LYS A 382 15.71 -21.96 -8.88
CA LYS A 382 15.32 -22.25 -10.27
C LYS A 382 14.00 -23.01 -10.36
N TYR A 383 13.82 -24.04 -9.54
CA TYR A 383 12.57 -24.78 -9.49
C TYR A 383 11.41 -23.92 -8.99
N LEU A 384 11.63 -23.12 -7.94
CA LEU A 384 10.61 -22.23 -7.37
C LEU A 384 10.16 -21.16 -8.38
N VAL A 385 11.10 -20.53 -9.09
CA VAL A 385 10.79 -19.56 -10.15
C VAL A 385 9.99 -20.21 -11.28
N TRP A 386 10.38 -21.42 -11.71
CA TRP A 386 9.64 -22.16 -12.73
C TRP A 386 8.20 -22.47 -12.28
N ARG A 387 8.00 -22.94 -11.04
CA ARG A 387 6.66 -23.20 -10.47
C ARG A 387 5.83 -21.92 -10.35
N LEU A 388 6.43 -20.83 -9.88
CA LEU A 388 5.79 -19.52 -9.77
C LEU A 388 5.29 -19.05 -11.14
N ILE A 389 6.15 -19.06 -12.16
CA ILE A 389 5.78 -18.64 -13.53
C ILE A 389 4.65 -19.54 -14.07
N ALA A 390 4.74 -20.86 -13.86
CA ALA A 390 3.69 -21.78 -14.29
C ALA A 390 2.34 -21.48 -13.63
N SER A 391 2.32 -21.17 -12.32
CA SER A 391 1.09 -20.80 -11.61
C SER A 391 0.51 -19.47 -12.11
N LEU A 392 1.34 -18.46 -12.39
CA LEU A 392 0.89 -17.19 -12.98
C LEU A 392 0.37 -17.36 -14.41
N ASP A 393 1.00 -18.21 -15.21
CA ASP A 393 0.59 -18.50 -16.59
C ASP A 393 -0.76 -19.22 -16.66
N ILE A 394 -0.99 -20.20 -15.78
CA ILE A 394 -2.29 -20.86 -15.64
C ILE A 394 -3.35 -19.86 -15.19
N LEU A 395 -3.03 -19.00 -14.21
CA LEU A 395 -3.95 -17.97 -13.74
C LEU A 395 -4.34 -17.01 -14.88
N ARG A 396 -3.36 -16.53 -15.66
CA ARG A 396 -3.55 -15.69 -16.84
C ARG A 396 -4.47 -16.35 -17.86
N LEU A 397 -4.19 -17.60 -18.25
CA LEU A 397 -5.01 -18.36 -19.20
C LEU A 397 -6.46 -18.55 -18.70
N ALA A 398 -6.63 -18.80 -17.40
CA ALA A 398 -7.94 -19.05 -16.82
C ALA A 398 -8.77 -17.78 -16.64
N LEU A 399 -8.14 -16.63 -16.37
CA LEU A 399 -8.83 -15.34 -16.24
C LEU A 399 -9.42 -14.85 -17.57
N ASP A 400 -8.82 -15.22 -18.70
CA ASP A 400 -9.37 -14.94 -20.05
C ASP A 400 -10.63 -15.78 -20.36
N HIS A 401 -10.90 -16.84 -19.61
CA HIS A 401 -12.01 -17.73 -19.89
C HIS A 401 -13.36 -17.11 -19.48
N PRO A 402 -14.44 -17.22 -20.29
CA PRO A 402 -15.75 -16.62 -19.98
C PRO A 402 -16.39 -17.04 -18.65
N THR A 403 -16.01 -18.20 -18.12
CA THR A 403 -16.50 -18.70 -16.82
C THR A 403 -15.91 -17.94 -15.64
N SER A 404 -14.83 -17.20 -15.84
CA SER A 404 -14.10 -16.45 -14.81
C SER A 404 -14.63 -15.02 -14.65
N LYS A 405 -15.78 -14.68 -15.26
CA LYS A 405 -16.43 -13.38 -15.11
C LYS A 405 -16.69 -13.07 -13.64
N GLY A 406 -16.18 -11.94 -13.17
CA GLY A 406 -16.33 -11.49 -11.79
C GLY A 406 -15.29 -12.03 -10.80
N VAL A 407 -14.28 -12.76 -11.28
CA VAL A 407 -13.09 -13.15 -10.51
C VAL A 407 -12.04 -12.04 -10.60
N LEU A 408 -11.45 -11.67 -9.46
CA LEU A 408 -10.54 -10.51 -9.35
C LEU A 408 -9.08 -10.91 -9.01
N TYR A 409 -8.73 -12.18 -9.15
CA TYR A 409 -7.42 -12.73 -8.74
C TYR A 409 -6.22 -12.07 -9.44
N GLY A 410 -6.42 -11.52 -10.65
CA GLY A 410 -5.38 -10.79 -11.37
C GLY A 410 -4.84 -9.57 -10.61
N ASN A 411 -5.66 -8.95 -9.73
CA ASN A 411 -5.23 -7.80 -8.92
C ASN A 411 -4.04 -8.13 -8.00
N SER A 412 -3.86 -9.40 -7.63
CA SER A 412 -2.83 -9.88 -6.70
C SER A 412 -1.67 -10.61 -7.40
N GLY A 413 -1.62 -10.59 -8.73
CA GLY A 413 -0.54 -11.20 -9.51
C GLY A 413 0.79 -10.42 -9.49
N PHE A 414 0.75 -9.15 -9.08
CA PHE A 414 1.87 -8.21 -9.22
C PHE A 414 3.06 -8.54 -8.33
N TRP A 415 2.86 -8.76 -7.03
CA TRP A 415 3.96 -9.08 -6.13
C TRP A 415 4.71 -10.37 -6.53
N PRO A 416 4.06 -11.52 -6.78
CA PRO A 416 4.76 -12.72 -7.25
C PRO A 416 5.53 -12.48 -8.54
N TYR A 417 4.94 -11.73 -9.48
CA TYR A 417 5.59 -11.37 -10.73
C TYR A 417 6.90 -10.61 -10.50
N ILE A 418 6.86 -9.56 -9.68
CA ILE A 418 8.04 -8.74 -9.37
C ILE A 418 9.13 -9.57 -8.68
N ILE A 419 8.76 -10.45 -7.75
CA ILE A 419 9.72 -11.33 -7.08
C ILE A 419 10.45 -12.21 -8.10
N ALA A 420 9.74 -12.84 -9.03
CA ALA A 420 10.36 -13.64 -10.08
C ALA A 420 11.21 -12.79 -11.03
N ARG A 421 10.75 -11.59 -11.39
CA ARG A 421 11.44 -10.71 -12.34
C ARG A 421 12.76 -10.16 -11.83
N CYS A 422 12.95 -10.12 -10.50
CA CYS A 422 14.20 -9.68 -9.86
C CYS A 422 15.31 -10.75 -9.85
N GLU A 423 15.05 -12.00 -10.25
CA GLU A 423 16.03 -13.10 -10.22
C GLU A 423 16.96 -13.08 -11.46
N PHE A 424 17.74 -12.00 -11.61
CA PHE A 424 18.49 -11.68 -12.83
C PHE A 424 19.45 -12.78 -13.29
N GLU A 425 20.32 -13.26 -12.41
CA GLU A 425 21.29 -14.31 -12.71
C GLU A 425 20.62 -15.56 -13.29
N LEU A 426 19.54 -16.03 -12.64
CA LEU A 426 18.77 -17.18 -13.06
C LEU A 426 18.07 -16.96 -14.40
N LEU A 427 17.50 -15.78 -14.61
CA LEU A 427 16.82 -15.43 -15.86
C LEU A 427 17.81 -15.31 -17.04
N ARG A 428 19.07 -14.90 -16.80
CA ARG A 428 20.12 -14.92 -17.83
C ARG A 428 20.50 -16.34 -18.22
N GLU A 429 20.54 -17.26 -17.27
CA GLU A 429 20.78 -18.69 -17.52
C GLU A 429 19.59 -19.41 -18.15
N SER A 430 18.39 -18.81 -18.09
CA SER A 430 17.14 -19.44 -18.54
C SER A 430 16.28 -18.47 -19.38
N PRO A 431 16.67 -18.18 -20.64
CA PRO A 431 15.98 -17.20 -21.49
C PRO A 431 14.48 -17.49 -21.68
N ASP A 432 14.08 -18.76 -21.75
CA ASP A 432 12.67 -19.14 -21.88
C ASP A 432 11.81 -18.63 -20.71
N LEU A 433 12.35 -18.63 -19.49
CA LEU A 433 11.63 -18.13 -18.31
C LEU A 433 11.48 -16.60 -18.37
N LYS A 434 12.51 -15.91 -18.88
CA LYS A 434 12.48 -14.46 -19.10
C LYS A 434 11.42 -14.08 -20.13
N THR A 435 11.36 -14.76 -21.28
CA THR A 435 10.35 -14.51 -22.31
C THR A 435 8.93 -14.75 -21.78
N LYS A 436 8.72 -15.79 -20.96
CA LYS A 436 7.42 -16.02 -20.32
C LYS A 436 7.03 -14.89 -19.37
N LEU A 437 7.97 -14.40 -18.56
CA LEU A 437 7.71 -13.25 -17.68
C LEU A 437 7.37 -11.99 -18.49
N ASP A 438 8.06 -11.73 -19.60
CA ASP A 438 7.72 -10.61 -20.47
C ASP A 438 6.28 -10.72 -21.00
N GLY A 439 5.88 -11.90 -21.49
CA GLY A 439 4.49 -12.13 -21.91
C GLY A 439 3.47 -12.00 -20.78
N LEU A 440 3.81 -12.40 -19.54
CA LEU A 440 2.94 -12.22 -18.37
C LEU A 440 2.75 -10.76 -18.00
N TYR A 441 3.75 -9.91 -18.24
CA TYR A 441 3.58 -8.47 -18.06
C TYR A 441 2.48 -7.93 -18.97
N ASP A 442 2.58 -8.22 -20.27
CA ASP A 442 1.66 -7.69 -21.29
C ASP A 442 0.23 -8.21 -21.12
N THR A 443 0.07 -9.43 -20.61
CA THR A 443 -1.22 -10.14 -20.60
C THR A 443 -1.90 -10.20 -19.24
N LEU A 444 -1.17 -9.98 -18.14
CA LEU A 444 -1.71 -10.03 -16.78
C LEU A 444 -1.41 -8.72 -16.03
N ILE A 445 -0.15 -8.31 -15.94
CA ILE A 445 0.20 -7.20 -15.04
C ILE A 445 -0.29 -5.85 -15.57
N SER A 446 -0.11 -5.57 -16.85
CA SER A 446 -0.56 -4.33 -17.50
C SER A 446 -2.07 -4.11 -17.37
N VAL A 447 -2.86 -5.20 -17.39
CA VAL A 447 -4.33 -5.18 -17.32
C VAL A 447 -4.85 -4.79 -15.94
N TYR A 448 -4.18 -5.25 -14.87
CA TYR A 448 -4.66 -5.09 -13.50
C TYR A 448 -3.91 -4.02 -12.69
N LYS A 449 -2.65 -3.70 -13.04
CA LYS A 449 -1.79 -2.72 -12.33
C LYS A 449 -1.02 -1.83 -13.31
N GLN A 450 -1.75 -1.13 -14.19
CA GLN A 450 -1.17 -0.38 -15.31
C GLN A 450 0.01 0.55 -14.92
N LYS A 451 -0.24 1.60 -14.11
CA LYS A 451 0.80 2.60 -13.77
C LYS A 451 1.93 2.03 -12.91
N GLN A 452 1.59 1.32 -11.82
CA GLN A 452 2.59 0.76 -10.91
C GLN A 452 3.43 -0.33 -11.59
N GLY A 453 2.77 -1.13 -12.44
CA GLY A 453 3.39 -2.17 -13.25
C GLY A 453 4.37 -1.58 -14.27
N GLU A 454 3.93 -0.58 -15.04
CA GLU A 454 4.76 0.14 -16.03
C GLU A 454 6.02 0.72 -15.38
N PHE A 455 5.86 1.41 -14.27
CA PHE A 455 6.98 2.02 -13.57
C PHE A 455 8.00 0.98 -13.06
N ALA A 456 7.52 -0.06 -12.38
CA ALA A 456 8.39 -1.12 -11.87
C ALA A 456 9.08 -1.89 -13.01
N GLN A 457 8.35 -2.18 -14.08
CA GLN A 457 8.86 -2.86 -15.27
C GLN A 457 9.94 -2.04 -15.96
N ALA A 458 9.75 -0.73 -16.11
CA ALA A 458 10.74 0.16 -16.72
C ALA A 458 12.07 0.14 -15.95
N ILE A 459 12.02 0.28 -14.62
CA ILE A 459 13.21 0.24 -13.75
C ILE A 459 13.92 -1.12 -13.83
N ILE A 460 13.15 -2.22 -13.79
CA ILE A 460 13.70 -3.56 -13.89
C ILE A 460 14.35 -3.78 -15.26
N GLN A 461 13.70 -3.32 -16.34
CA GLN A 461 14.19 -3.49 -17.69
C GLN A 461 15.45 -2.64 -17.95
N GLU A 462 15.50 -1.41 -17.45
CA GLU A 462 16.70 -0.56 -17.52
C GLU A 462 17.91 -1.23 -16.85
N ALA A 463 17.73 -1.77 -15.65
CA ALA A 463 18.80 -2.48 -14.94
C ALA A 463 19.22 -3.76 -15.69
N TRP A 464 18.26 -4.46 -16.30
CA TRP A 464 18.53 -5.64 -17.12
C TRP A 464 19.39 -5.29 -18.34
N ASP A 465 19.02 -4.23 -19.07
CA ASP A 465 19.69 -3.78 -20.30
C ASP A 465 21.10 -3.23 -20.03
N ARG A 466 21.31 -2.63 -18.85
CA ARG A 466 22.64 -2.23 -18.36
C ARG A 466 23.59 -3.42 -18.13
N GLY A 467 23.06 -4.64 -18.04
CA GLY A 467 23.88 -5.84 -17.83
C GLY A 467 24.07 -6.21 -16.36
N ASP A 468 23.24 -5.68 -15.45
CA ASP A 468 23.34 -6.02 -14.03
C ASP A 468 23.16 -7.54 -13.83
N THR A 469 23.93 -8.11 -12.89
CA THR A 469 23.88 -9.55 -12.56
C THR A 469 22.91 -9.84 -11.41
N THR A 470 22.75 -8.88 -10.51
CA THR A 470 21.79 -8.92 -9.40
C THR A 470 21.01 -7.62 -9.40
N PHE A 471 19.79 -7.66 -8.88
CA PHE A 471 18.94 -6.48 -8.87
C PHE A 471 18.26 -6.29 -7.51
N ASP A 472 18.27 -5.05 -7.01
CA ASP A 472 17.60 -4.68 -5.78
C ASP A 472 16.51 -3.63 -5.88
N LEU A 473 15.32 -4.06 -6.33
CA LEU A 473 14.15 -3.20 -6.41
C LEU A 473 13.85 -2.46 -5.11
N ASP A 474 13.93 -3.12 -3.95
CA ASP A 474 13.62 -2.48 -2.66
C ASP A 474 14.58 -1.34 -2.36
N GLY A 475 15.88 -1.59 -2.52
CA GLY A 475 16.92 -0.57 -2.36
C GLY A 475 16.84 0.57 -3.39
N VAL A 476 16.52 0.25 -4.64
CA VAL A 476 16.32 1.26 -5.72
C VAL A 476 15.13 2.15 -5.39
N MET A 477 13.98 1.57 -5.05
CA MET A 477 12.77 2.33 -4.70
C MET A 477 13.00 3.21 -3.46
N PHE A 478 13.70 2.67 -2.45
CA PHE A 478 14.07 3.44 -1.26
C PHE A 478 14.93 4.66 -1.59
N ALA A 479 15.92 4.49 -2.49
CA ALA A 479 16.80 5.56 -2.94
C ALA A 479 16.06 6.63 -3.75
N MET A 480 15.05 6.22 -4.53
CA MET A 480 14.19 7.12 -5.31
C MET A 480 13.10 7.82 -4.48
N ASN A 481 12.99 7.50 -3.18
CA ASN A 481 11.93 7.99 -2.29
C ASN A 481 10.51 7.61 -2.78
N ILE A 482 10.38 6.39 -3.31
CA ILE A 482 9.12 5.84 -3.82
C ILE A 482 8.74 4.62 -2.98
N GLU A 483 7.46 4.51 -2.62
CA GLU A 483 6.90 3.36 -1.91
C GLU A 483 5.93 2.61 -2.82
N LEU A 484 6.40 1.52 -3.42
CA LEU A 484 5.64 0.73 -4.39
C LEU A 484 4.93 -0.43 -3.68
N PRO A 485 3.58 -0.48 -3.65
CA PRO A 485 2.83 -1.61 -3.09
C PRO A 485 2.87 -2.82 -4.03
N GLY A 486 2.98 -4.03 -3.47
CA GLY A 486 2.93 -5.29 -4.20
C GLY A 486 1.53 -5.86 -4.40
N PHE A 487 0.53 -5.35 -3.68
CA PHE A 487 -0.86 -5.83 -3.67
C PHE A 487 -1.79 -4.93 -4.49
#